data_AF-A0AAD5FQF0-F1
#
_entry.id   AF-A0AAD5FQF0-F1
#
_cell.length_a   1.000
_cell.length_b   1.000
_cell.length_c   1.000
_cell.angle_alpha   90.00
_cell.angle_beta   90.00
_cell.angle_gamma   90.00
#
_symmetry.space_group_name_H-M   'P 1'
#
loop_
_entity.id
_entity.type
_entity.pdbx_description
1 polymer ?
#
loop_
_entity_poly.entity_id
_entity_poly.type
_entity_poly.pdbx_seq_one_letter_code
_entity_poly.pdbx_strand_id
1 'polypeptide(L)'
;PGANGNPGPKGPKGQRGDTGPSGPQGPPGEPGFPGFIGIPGIEGPKGTKGPEGDPGVEGQPGSSGLTGLPGDPGEPGTRGLQGSRGQQGAPGDIGLPGPSERFNSGFLLVIHSQSKVVPVCPQNMSMLWEGYSLLYLEGQEKAHTQDLGQGGSCMRVFSTMPFARCNQQACHYADRNDKSYWLATTSALPTTPVSGLDIQPHISRCVVCEAPSPAFAIHSQGMSIPSCPPHWMSLWIGYSFLMHTGSGDEGGGQSLTSSGSCLQDFLTHPFVECQGPRGTCHYFTNLHNFWLTRLDEQDFSLIPEMMTLKGAAEQRNYVSRCNVCLR
;
A
#
# COMPACT_ATOMS: atom_id res chain seq x y z
N PRO A 1 -12.55 85.56 31.69
CA PRO A 1 -12.41 84.10 31.49
C PRO A 1 -13.80 83.43 31.47
N GLY A 2 -14.24 82.96 30.31
CA GLY A 2 -15.59 82.40 30.09
C GLY A 2 -15.69 80.92 30.45
N ALA A 3 -16.86 80.49 30.92
CA ALA A 3 -17.15 79.11 31.29
C ALA A 3 -16.99 78.16 30.08
N ASN A 4 -16.32 77.02 30.29
CA ASN A 4 -16.12 75.99 29.27
C ASN A 4 -17.46 75.56 28.65
N GLY A 5 -17.52 75.58 27.31
CA GLY A 5 -18.68 75.12 26.56
C GLY A 5 -18.91 73.62 26.73
N ASN A 6 -20.18 73.24 26.82
CA ASN A 6 -20.60 71.84 26.95
C ASN A 6 -20.15 71.01 25.74
N PRO A 7 -19.76 69.74 25.92
CA PRO A 7 -19.40 68.84 24.82
C PRO A 7 -20.51 68.71 23.79
N GLY A 8 -20.15 68.77 22.51
CA GLY A 8 -21.09 68.59 21.40
C GLY A 8 -21.76 67.21 21.40
N PRO A 9 -22.98 67.09 20.85
CA PRO A 9 -23.71 65.83 20.82
C PRO A 9 -22.95 64.77 20.03
N LYS A 10 -23.03 63.52 20.51
CA LYS A 10 -22.38 62.35 19.90
C LYS A 10 -22.96 62.13 18.50
N GLY A 11 -22.09 61.99 17.50
CA GLY A 11 -22.48 61.77 16.11
C GLY A 11 -23.31 60.49 15.91
N PRO A 12 -24.16 60.43 14.87
CA PRO A 12 -25.01 59.27 14.60
C PRO A 12 -24.17 58.02 14.33
N LYS A 13 -24.67 56.86 14.78
CA LYS A 13 -24.04 55.56 14.57
C LYS A 13 -24.06 55.22 13.07
N GLY A 14 -22.91 54.82 12.51
CA GLY A 14 -22.80 54.44 11.10
C GLY A 14 -23.75 53.30 10.73
N GLN A 15 -24.28 53.36 9.49
CA GLN A 15 -25.18 52.33 8.96
C GLN A 15 -24.44 50.98 8.85
N ARG A 16 -25.17 49.88 9.12
CA ARG A 16 -24.68 48.51 8.98
C ARG A 16 -24.41 48.24 7.50
N GLY A 17 -23.21 47.76 7.16
CA GLY A 17 -22.86 47.40 5.78
C GLY A 17 -23.77 46.30 5.23
N ASP A 18 -24.03 46.37 3.93
CA ASP A 18 -24.89 45.41 3.23
C ASP A 18 -24.32 43.99 3.28
N THR A 19 -25.21 43.01 3.39
CA THR A 19 -24.86 41.58 3.37
C THR A 19 -24.25 41.24 2.01
N GLY A 20 -23.07 40.62 2.01
CA GLY A 20 -22.40 40.19 0.78
C GLY A 20 -23.25 39.22 -0.07
N PRO A 21 -23.01 39.14 -1.38
CA PRO A 21 -23.75 38.25 -2.27
C PRO A 21 -23.56 36.78 -1.85
N SER A 22 -24.61 35.99 -2.02
CA SER A 22 -24.55 34.53 -1.82
C SER A 22 -23.48 33.91 -2.72
N GLY A 23 -22.72 32.96 -2.16
CA GLY A 23 -21.71 32.21 -2.92
C GLY A 23 -22.32 31.42 -4.09
N PRO A 24 -21.53 31.08 -5.12
CA PRO A 24 -21.99 30.27 -6.23
C PRO A 24 -22.46 28.89 -5.76
N GLN A 25 -23.48 28.35 -6.43
CA GLN A 25 -23.98 27.00 -6.17
C GLN A 25 -22.86 25.98 -6.43
N GLY A 26 -22.70 25.02 -5.51
CA GLY A 26 -21.73 23.93 -5.67
C GLY A 26 -22.00 23.07 -6.91
N PRO A 27 -20.98 22.41 -7.47
CA PRO A 27 -21.17 21.51 -8.61
C PRO A 27 -22.12 20.35 -8.25
N PRO A 28 -22.84 19.78 -9.24
CA PRO A 28 -23.63 18.56 -9.04
C PRO A 28 -22.76 17.42 -8.50
N GLY A 29 -23.33 16.58 -7.63
CA GLY A 29 -22.64 15.37 -7.15
C GLY A 29 -22.37 14.40 -8.29
N GLU A 30 -21.29 13.63 -8.17
CA GLU A 30 -20.96 12.59 -9.15
C GLU A 30 -22.04 11.51 -9.22
N PRO A 31 -22.29 10.91 -10.40
CA PRO A 31 -23.21 9.79 -10.54
C PRO A 31 -22.81 8.61 -9.63
N GLY A 32 -23.79 7.95 -9.03
CA GLY A 32 -23.55 6.74 -8.26
C GLY A 32 -22.97 5.61 -9.13
N PHE A 33 -22.16 4.75 -8.53
CA PHE A 33 -21.59 3.59 -9.23
C PHE A 33 -22.70 2.65 -9.76
N PRO A 34 -22.48 2.00 -10.92
CA PRO A 34 -23.39 0.96 -11.41
C PRO A 34 -23.59 -0.14 -10.37
N GLY A 35 -24.83 -0.62 -10.23
CA GLY A 35 -25.13 -1.79 -9.39
C GLY A 35 -24.39 -3.04 -9.88
N PHE A 36 -24.03 -3.92 -8.95
CA PHE A 36 -23.40 -5.20 -9.27
C PHE A 36 -24.28 -6.05 -10.19
N ILE A 37 -23.65 -6.75 -11.14
CA ILE A 37 -24.32 -7.72 -12.01
C ILE A 37 -24.91 -8.85 -11.15
N GLY A 38 -26.19 -9.14 -11.33
CA GLY A 38 -26.86 -10.24 -10.62
C GLY A 38 -26.20 -11.58 -10.91
N ILE A 39 -26.05 -12.41 -9.88
CA ILE A 39 -25.51 -13.76 -9.96
C ILE A 39 -26.41 -14.59 -10.90
N PRO A 40 -25.87 -15.37 -11.86
CA PRO A 40 -26.67 -16.29 -12.66
C PRO A 40 -27.51 -17.23 -11.79
N GLY A 41 -28.76 -17.48 -12.18
CA GLY A 41 -29.63 -18.42 -11.49
C GLY A 41 -29.02 -19.82 -11.45
N ILE A 42 -29.18 -20.49 -10.31
CA ILE A 42 -28.72 -21.87 -10.09
C ILE A 42 -29.47 -22.79 -11.06
N GLU A 43 -28.75 -23.66 -11.77
CA GLU A 43 -29.34 -24.65 -12.67
C GLU A 43 -30.29 -25.59 -11.88
N GLY A 44 -31.50 -25.80 -12.39
CA GLY A 44 -32.49 -26.64 -11.73
C GLY A 44 -32.02 -28.10 -11.61
N PRO A 45 -32.39 -28.84 -10.55
CA PRO A 45 -32.00 -30.23 -10.40
C PRO A 45 -32.52 -31.09 -11.56
N LYS A 46 -31.67 -31.98 -12.06
CA LYS A 46 -32.00 -32.94 -13.12
C LYS A 46 -33.19 -33.81 -12.70
N GLY A 47 -34.23 -33.88 -13.54
CA GLY A 47 -35.45 -34.64 -13.27
C GLY A 47 -35.16 -36.11 -12.96
N THR A 48 -35.84 -36.66 -11.95
CA THR A 48 -35.76 -38.07 -11.57
C THR A 48 -36.33 -38.97 -12.66
N LYS A 49 -35.67 -40.09 -12.94
CA LYS A 49 -36.17 -41.13 -13.85
C LYS A 49 -37.52 -41.66 -13.32
N GLY A 50 -38.54 -41.66 -14.15
CA GLY A 50 -39.88 -42.16 -13.78
C GLY A 50 -39.85 -43.65 -13.42
N PRO A 51 -40.72 -44.10 -12.51
CA PRO A 51 -40.83 -45.52 -12.16
C PRO A 51 -41.30 -46.36 -13.36
N GLU A 52 -40.87 -47.61 -13.39
CA GLU A 52 -41.25 -48.63 -14.37
C GLU A 52 -42.76 -48.92 -14.27
N GLY A 53 -43.45 -49.02 -15.41
CA GLY A 53 -44.91 -49.17 -15.45
C GLY A 53 -45.38 -50.58 -15.10
N ASP A 54 -46.41 -50.67 -14.26
CA ASP A 54 -47.05 -51.93 -13.91
C ASP A 54 -47.85 -52.54 -15.09
N PRO A 55 -47.95 -53.87 -15.21
CA PRO A 55 -48.68 -54.53 -16.29
C PRO A 55 -50.20 -54.27 -16.24
N GLY A 56 -50.80 -54.09 -17.42
CA GLY A 56 -52.23 -53.74 -17.57
C GLY A 56 -53.20 -54.83 -17.09
N VAL A 57 -54.35 -54.38 -16.60
CA VAL A 57 -55.46 -55.23 -16.15
C VAL A 57 -56.63 -55.11 -17.14
N GLU A 58 -57.23 -56.24 -17.48
CA GLU A 58 -58.32 -56.34 -18.47
C GLU A 58 -59.72 -56.14 -17.85
N GLY A 59 -60.47 -55.19 -18.42
CA GLY A 59 -61.92 -55.14 -18.71
C GLY A 59 -62.99 -55.37 -17.64
N GLN A 60 -63.98 -54.46 -17.56
CA GLN A 60 -65.44 -54.77 -17.55
C GLN A 60 -66.27 -53.55 -18.10
N PRO A 61 -67.38 -53.76 -18.85
CA PRO A 61 -68.22 -52.68 -19.38
C PRO A 61 -69.59 -52.48 -18.70
N GLY A 62 -70.14 -51.25 -18.78
CA GLY A 62 -71.54 -50.83 -18.53
C GLY A 62 -71.76 -50.06 -17.21
N SER A 63 -72.63 -49.06 -17.04
CA SER A 63 -73.73 -48.48 -17.83
C SER A 63 -74.10 -47.07 -17.30
N SER A 64 -74.95 -46.35 -18.03
CA SER A 64 -75.27 -44.91 -17.96
C SER A 64 -76.06 -44.40 -16.74
N GLY A 65 -75.92 -43.09 -16.45
CA GLY A 65 -76.88 -42.30 -15.65
C GLY A 65 -76.66 -40.78 -15.79
N LEU A 66 -77.62 -40.10 -16.42
CA LEU A 66 -77.68 -38.64 -16.65
C LEU A 66 -78.18 -37.89 -15.41
N THR A 67 -77.72 -36.65 -15.16
CA THR A 67 -78.56 -35.47 -14.82
C THR A 67 -77.73 -34.19 -15.01
N GLY A 68 -78.32 -33.14 -15.61
CA GLY A 68 -77.61 -31.98 -16.17
C GLY A 68 -77.51 -30.71 -15.31
N LEU A 69 -76.47 -29.94 -15.67
CA LEU A 69 -76.29 -28.48 -15.80
C LEU A 69 -76.66 -27.52 -14.66
N PRO A 70 -75.66 -26.71 -14.23
CA PRO A 70 -75.80 -25.26 -14.13
C PRO A 70 -74.97 -24.54 -15.21
N GLY A 71 -75.51 -23.45 -15.77
CA GLY A 71 -74.98 -22.78 -16.97
C GLY A 71 -73.59 -22.14 -16.82
N ASP A 72 -72.88 -22.04 -17.93
CA ASP A 72 -71.53 -21.48 -17.99
C ASP A 72 -71.53 -19.96 -17.70
N PRO A 73 -70.63 -19.47 -16.83
CA PRO A 73 -70.38 -18.04 -16.64
C PRO A 73 -69.90 -17.39 -17.95
N GLY A 74 -70.36 -16.16 -18.22
CA GLY A 74 -69.98 -15.42 -19.44
C GLY A 74 -68.47 -15.25 -19.62
N GLU A 75 -68.01 -15.25 -20.87
CA GLU A 75 -66.59 -15.19 -21.20
C GLU A 75 -65.90 -13.95 -20.60
N PRO A 76 -64.73 -14.10 -19.96
CA PRO A 76 -63.92 -12.98 -19.51
C PRO A 76 -63.49 -12.10 -20.69
N GLY A 77 -63.64 -10.78 -20.56
CA GLY A 77 -63.23 -9.81 -21.58
C GLY A 77 -61.76 -9.98 -22.00
N THR A 78 -61.49 -9.81 -23.29
CA THR A 78 -60.15 -9.98 -23.87
C THR A 78 -59.15 -9.00 -23.26
N ARG A 79 -57.98 -9.52 -22.86
CA ARG A 79 -56.88 -8.72 -22.32
C ARG A 79 -56.39 -7.74 -23.38
N GLY A 80 -56.38 -6.44 -23.07
CA GLY A 80 -55.87 -5.40 -23.98
C GLY A 80 -54.44 -5.68 -24.44
N LEU A 81 -54.15 -5.39 -25.71
CA LEU A 81 -52.83 -5.61 -26.31
C LEU A 81 -51.76 -4.83 -25.54
N GLN A 82 -50.67 -5.52 -25.18
CA GLN A 82 -49.52 -4.93 -24.50
C GLN A 82 -48.86 -3.89 -25.41
N GLY A 83 -48.70 -2.65 -24.93
CA GLY A 83 -48.05 -1.57 -25.68
C GLY A 83 -46.65 -1.96 -26.14
N SER A 84 -46.28 -1.58 -27.36
CA SER A 84 -44.97 -1.90 -27.93
C SER A 84 -43.83 -1.29 -27.11
N ARG A 85 -42.75 -2.06 -26.96
CA ARG A 85 -41.53 -1.64 -26.25
C ARG A 85 -40.94 -0.43 -26.99
N GLY A 86 -40.68 0.66 -26.27
CA GLY A 86 -40.04 1.85 -26.82
C GLY A 86 -38.68 1.52 -27.45
N GLN A 87 -38.34 2.18 -28.56
CA GLN A 87 -37.08 1.94 -29.27
C GLN A 87 -35.87 2.28 -28.40
N GLN A 88 -34.81 1.48 -28.51
CA GLN A 88 -33.55 1.70 -27.82
C GLN A 88 -32.93 3.03 -28.29
N GLY A 89 -32.51 3.87 -27.35
CA GLY A 89 -31.83 5.12 -27.65
C GLY A 89 -30.53 4.88 -28.44
N ALA A 90 -30.17 5.83 -29.31
CA ALA A 90 -28.95 5.73 -30.10
C ALA A 90 -27.70 5.60 -29.19
N PRO A 91 -26.65 4.89 -29.64
CA PRO A 91 -25.36 4.85 -28.95
C PRO A 91 -24.84 6.28 -28.73
N GLY A 92 -24.30 6.56 -27.54
CA GLY A 92 -23.66 7.84 -27.27
C GLY A 92 -22.42 8.05 -28.14
N ASP A 93 -22.10 9.31 -28.44
CA ASP A 93 -20.95 9.68 -29.25
C ASP A 93 -19.63 9.19 -28.63
N ILE A 94 -18.67 8.83 -29.48
CA ILE A 94 -17.32 8.42 -29.06
C ILE A 94 -16.66 9.61 -28.36
N GLY A 95 -16.22 9.41 -27.12
CA GLY A 95 -15.49 10.43 -26.35
C GLY A 95 -14.22 10.88 -27.07
N LEU A 96 -13.84 12.14 -26.88
CA LEU A 96 -12.60 12.68 -27.44
C LEU A 96 -11.39 11.84 -26.99
N PRO A 97 -10.37 11.65 -27.85
CA PRO A 97 -9.11 11.02 -27.46
C PRO A 97 -8.53 11.74 -26.24
N GLY A 98 -8.12 10.98 -25.21
CA GLY A 98 -7.43 11.54 -24.05
C GLY A 98 -6.15 12.27 -24.46
N PRO A 99 -5.70 13.28 -23.70
CA PRO A 99 -4.50 14.05 -24.03
C PRO A 99 -3.28 13.12 -24.11
N SER A 100 -2.56 13.20 -25.22
CA SER A 100 -1.31 12.48 -25.47
C SER A 100 -0.12 13.23 -24.85
N GLU A 101 -0.11 13.34 -23.53
CA GLU A 101 1.17 13.57 -22.83
C GLU A 101 1.97 12.27 -22.95
N ARG A 102 3.28 12.38 -23.26
CA ARG A 102 4.17 11.23 -23.19
C ARG A 102 4.20 10.79 -21.73
N PHE A 103 3.44 9.76 -21.38
CA PHE A 103 3.72 8.98 -20.18
C PHE A 103 5.12 8.39 -20.38
N ASN A 104 6.14 9.08 -19.86
CA ASN A 104 7.42 8.43 -19.65
C ASN A 104 7.12 7.20 -18.79
N SER A 105 7.63 6.06 -19.22
CA SER A 105 7.29 4.75 -18.69
C SER A 105 7.63 4.63 -17.21
N GLY A 106 6.70 5.00 -16.32
CA GLY A 106 6.13 4.21 -15.21
C GLY A 106 7.02 3.49 -14.18
N PHE A 107 8.35 3.65 -14.16
CA PHE A 107 9.19 3.00 -13.14
C PHE A 107 9.42 3.89 -11.93
N LEU A 108 9.37 3.27 -10.75
CA LEU A 108 9.67 3.94 -9.49
C LEU A 108 11.10 3.58 -9.06
N LEU A 109 11.90 4.61 -8.79
CA LEU A 109 13.16 4.49 -8.09
C LEU A 109 12.95 4.96 -6.64
N VAL A 110 13.25 4.10 -5.68
CA VAL A 110 13.23 4.46 -4.25
C VAL A 110 14.64 4.56 -3.72
N ILE A 111 14.92 5.65 -2.99
CA ILE A 111 16.22 5.91 -2.37
C ILE A 111 15.99 6.20 -0.89
N HIS A 112 16.72 5.50 -0.03
CA HIS A 112 16.75 5.71 1.41
C HIS A 112 18.08 6.36 1.79
N SER A 113 18.02 7.44 2.58
CA SER A 113 19.21 8.25 2.91
C SER A 113 20.03 7.71 4.07
N GLN A 114 19.47 6.84 4.91
CA GLN A 114 20.02 6.50 6.23
C GLN A 114 20.36 7.75 7.06
N SER A 115 19.58 8.82 6.87
CA SER A 115 19.79 10.12 7.48
C SER A 115 18.45 10.84 7.72
N LYS A 116 18.49 11.95 8.47
CA LYS A 116 17.33 12.84 8.65
C LYS A 116 17.04 13.74 7.44
N VAL A 117 17.93 13.73 6.43
CA VAL A 117 17.86 14.56 5.23
C VAL A 117 17.26 13.74 4.10
N VAL A 118 16.30 14.34 3.38
CA VAL A 118 15.66 13.69 2.23
C VAL A 118 16.69 13.51 1.11
N PRO A 119 16.84 12.29 0.55
CA PRO A 119 17.73 12.09 -0.58
C PRO A 119 17.18 12.79 -1.83
N VAL A 120 18.07 13.19 -2.74
CA VAL A 120 17.69 13.91 -3.96
C VAL A 120 17.56 12.92 -5.11
N CYS A 121 16.52 13.08 -5.94
CA CYS A 121 16.37 12.30 -7.16
C CYS A 121 17.54 12.57 -8.14
N PRO A 122 18.12 11.52 -8.76
CA PRO A 122 19.17 11.69 -9.78
C PRO A 122 18.73 12.56 -10.97
N GLN A 123 19.68 13.12 -11.71
CA GLN A 123 19.40 14.06 -12.81
C GLN A 123 18.44 13.46 -13.85
N ASN A 124 17.48 14.27 -14.31
CA ASN A 124 16.39 13.93 -15.24
C ASN A 124 15.28 13.02 -14.66
N MET A 125 15.28 12.74 -13.36
CA MET A 125 14.17 12.08 -12.69
C MET A 125 13.34 13.10 -11.90
N SER A 126 12.02 12.99 -12.00
CA SER A 126 11.10 13.83 -11.23
C SER A 126 10.91 13.23 -9.84
N MET A 127 10.87 14.06 -8.80
CA MET A 127 10.45 13.60 -7.47
C MET A 127 8.92 13.46 -7.47
N LEU A 128 8.43 12.28 -7.08
CA LEU A 128 7.01 12.02 -6.91
C LEU A 128 6.56 12.30 -5.47
N TRP A 129 7.29 11.80 -4.47
CA TRP A 129 7.10 12.16 -3.07
C TRP A 129 8.33 11.85 -2.22
N GLU A 130 8.34 12.41 -1.01
CA GLU A 130 9.29 12.10 0.05
C GLU A 130 8.57 11.50 1.27
N GLY A 131 9.33 10.86 2.16
CA GLY A 131 8.75 10.21 3.33
C GLY A 131 9.78 9.69 4.31
N TYR A 132 9.37 8.66 5.05
CA TYR A 132 10.13 7.94 6.05
C TYR A 132 10.27 6.48 5.63
N SER A 133 11.45 5.93 5.89
CA SER A 133 11.88 4.63 5.41
C SER A 133 11.30 3.49 6.25
N LEU A 134 10.13 2.98 5.87
CA LEU A 134 9.48 1.83 6.49
C LEU A 134 10.19 0.54 6.06
N LEU A 135 10.57 -0.29 7.02
CA LEU A 135 11.17 -1.59 6.76
C LEU A 135 10.13 -2.71 6.85
N TYR A 136 9.43 -2.82 7.97
CA TYR A 136 8.36 -3.79 8.15
C TYR A 136 7.41 -3.43 9.30
N LEU A 137 6.25 -4.06 9.28
CA LEU A 137 5.23 -3.97 10.33
C LEU A 137 5.09 -5.32 11.00
N GLU A 138 4.83 -5.32 12.30
CA GLU A 138 4.58 -6.54 13.07
C GLU A 138 3.23 -6.41 13.78
N GLY A 139 2.27 -7.20 13.34
CA GLY A 139 0.92 -7.26 13.91
C GLY A 139 0.59 -8.68 14.30
N GLN A 140 0.08 -8.89 15.51
CA GLN A 140 -0.16 -10.23 16.05
C GLN A 140 1.08 -11.14 15.98
N GLU A 141 2.25 -10.60 16.31
CA GLU A 141 3.52 -11.34 16.27
C GLU A 141 3.84 -11.90 14.88
N LYS A 142 3.32 -11.27 13.81
CA LYS A 142 3.62 -11.62 12.43
C LYS A 142 4.19 -10.42 11.69
N ALA A 143 5.37 -10.61 11.10
CA ALA A 143 6.01 -9.61 10.26
C ALA A 143 5.40 -9.55 8.85
N HIS A 144 5.25 -8.34 8.35
CA HIS A 144 4.97 -8.03 6.96
C HIS A 144 5.97 -6.99 6.46
N THR A 145 6.88 -7.41 5.60
CA THR A 145 8.01 -6.59 5.14
C THR A 145 7.70 -5.79 3.89
N GLN A 146 8.33 -4.62 3.77
CA GLN A 146 8.40 -3.85 2.53
C GLN A 146 9.79 -4.02 1.92
N ASP A 147 9.84 -4.23 0.61
CA ASP A 147 11.09 -4.17 -0.13
C ASP A 147 11.55 -2.71 -0.23
N LEU A 148 12.77 -2.42 0.22
CA LEU A 148 13.35 -1.07 0.27
C LEU A 148 13.61 -0.49 -1.14
N GLY A 149 13.52 -1.28 -2.21
CA GLY A 149 13.55 -0.76 -3.58
C GLY A 149 12.17 -0.40 -4.12
N GLN A 150 11.09 -0.64 -3.37
CA GLN A 150 9.72 -0.41 -3.80
C GLN A 150 9.05 0.75 -3.07
N GLY A 151 8.12 1.43 -3.74
CA GLY A 151 7.45 2.63 -3.23
C GLY A 151 6.76 2.48 -1.87
N GLY A 152 6.31 1.26 -1.53
CA GLY A 152 5.66 0.96 -0.24
C GLY A 152 6.57 1.12 0.98
N SER A 153 7.90 1.06 0.79
CA SER A 153 8.88 1.33 1.85
C SER A 153 9.04 2.83 2.14
N CYS A 154 8.49 3.73 1.33
CA CYS A 154 8.62 5.17 1.52
C CYS A 154 7.29 5.82 1.95
N MET A 155 7.00 5.76 3.25
CA MET A 155 5.76 6.24 3.84
C MET A 155 5.79 7.76 4.05
N ARG A 156 4.83 8.49 3.50
CA ARG A 156 4.77 9.98 3.61
C ARG A 156 4.68 10.50 5.05
N VAL A 157 4.05 9.72 5.93
CA VAL A 157 3.80 10.10 7.32
C VAL A 157 4.39 9.03 8.22
N PHE A 158 5.19 9.46 9.19
CA PHE A 158 5.69 8.60 10.24
C PHE A 158 4.64 8.44 11.36
N SER A 159 4.54 7.22 11.89
CA SER A 159 3.86 6.92 13.14
C SER A 159 4.50 5.67 13.75
N THR A 160 4.60 5.62 15.08
CA THR A 160 5.00 4.38 15.78
C THR A 160 3.99 3.25 15.58
N MET A 161 2.74 3.60 15.26
CA MET A 161 1.65 2.68 14.93
C MET A 161 0.93 3.18 13.66
N PRO A 162 1.41 2.83 12.46
CA PRO A 162 0.86 3.33 11.20
C PRO A 162 -0.31 2.48 10.66
N PHE A 163 -0.78 1.49 11.43
CA PHE A 163 -1.87 0.61 11.01
C PHE A 163 -2.85 0.35 12.16
N ALA A 164 -4.03 -0.14 11.81
CA ALA A 164 -5.06 -0.63 12.73
C ALA A 164 -5.43 -2.06 12.33
N ARG A 165 -5.90 -2.86 13.28
CA ARG A 165 -6.43 -4.20 13.02
C ARG A 165 -7.94 -4.17 13.11
N CYS A 166 -8.63 -4.89 12.22
CA CYS A 166 -10.09 -5.01 12.25
C CYS A 166 -10.50 -6.48 12.31
N ASN A 167 -11.60 -6.76 13.00
CA ASN A 167 -12.34 -8.01 12.89
C ASN A 167 -13.78 -7.70 12.46
N GLN A 168 -14.66 -8.70 12.45
CA GLN A 168 -16.06 -8.53 12.01
C GLN A 168 -16.87 -7.55 12.87
N GLN A 169 -16.43 -7.23 14.10
CA GLN A 169 -17.19 -6.44 15.05
C GLN A 169 -16.62 -5.03 15.23
N ALA A 170 -15.29 -4.89 15.26
CA ALA A 170 -14.62 -3.63 15.55
C ALA A 170 -13.21 -3.55 14.96
N CYS A 171 -12.74 -2.31 14.81
CA CYS A 171 -11.34 -1.99 14.54
C CYS A 171 -10.66 -1.47 15.80
N HIS A 172 -9.44 -1.93 16.04
CA HIS A 172 -8.62 -1.55 17.17
C HIS A 172 -7.35 -0.85 16.67
N TYR A 173 -7.10 0.34 17.21
CA TYR A 173 -5.91 1.13 16.92
C TYR A 173 -5.06 1.23 18.19
N ALA A 174 -3.77 0.92 18.10
CA ALA A 174 -2.82 1.04 19.20
C ALA A 174 -3.25 0.35 20.53
N ASP A 175 -4.00 -0.75 20.43
CA ASP A 175 -4.63 -1.44 21.57
C ASP A 175 -3.83 -2.68 22.05
N ARG A 176 -2.75 -3.03 21.33
CA ARG A 176 -1.90 -4.22 21.60
C ARG A 176 -0.43 -3.92 21.37
N ASN A 177 0.42 -4.87 21.76
CA ASN A 177 1.88 -4.81 21.60
C ASN A 177 2.37 -4.94 20.14
N ASP A 178 1.59 -4.45 19.17
CA ASP A 178 1.98 -4.38 17.77
C ASP A 178 3.11 -3.34 17.59
N LYS A 179 3.95 -3.55 16.59
CA LYS A 179 5.20 -2.79 16.39
C LYS A 179 5.37 -2.35 14.95
N SER A 180 6.20 -1.33 14.76
CA SER A 180 6.68 -0.91 13.44
C SER A 180 8.20 -0.77 13.46
N TYR A 181 8.84 -1.05 12.32
CA TYR A 181 10.29 -1.01 12.20
C TYR A 181 10.68 -0.17 11.00
N TRP A 182 11.65 0.71 11.22
CA TRP A 182 12.03 1.76 10.27
C TRP A 182 13.53 1.74 10.08
N LEU A 183 14.01 2.02 8.85
CA LEU A 183 15.46 2.19 8.65
C LEU A 183 15.97 3.33 9.55
N ALA A 184 17.11 3.08 10.17
CA ALA A 184 17.74 3.98 11.11
C ALA A 184 18.62 5.00 10.40
N THR A 185 18.92 6.09 11.10
CA THR A 185 19.97 7.03 10.71
C THR A 185 21.31 6.66 11.34
N THR A 186 22.36 7.41 11.00
CA THR A 186 23.68 7.34 11.67
C THR A 186 23.73 8.09 13.01
N SER A 187 22.60 8.50 13.59
CA SER A 187 22.55 9.17 14.89
C SER A 187 23.07 8.25 16.02
N ALA A 188 23.65 8.84 17.06
CA ALA A 188 24.14 8.08 18.22
C ALA A 188 23.03 7.25 18.86
N LEU A 189 23.31 6.00 19.22
CA LEU A 189 22.34 5.10 19.84
C LEU A 189 21.90 5.67 21.20
N PRO A 190 20.59 5.84 21.44
CA PRO A 190 20.09 6.30 22.73
C PRO A 190 20.24 5.20 23.78
N THR A 191 20.44 5.59 25.04
CA THR A 191 20.55 4.65 26.18
C THR A 191 19.19 4.21 26.72
N THR A 192 18.14 4.98 26.43
CA THR A 192 16.76 4.71 26.83
C THR A 192 15.81 4.90 25.65
N PRO A 193 14.60 4.30 25.66
CA PRO A 193 13.62 4.52 24.61
C PRO A 193 13.32 6.00 24.40
N VAL A 194 13.40 6.45 23.15
CA VAL A 194 13.09 7.83 22.75
C VAL A 194 11.60 7.96 22.40
N SER A 195 11.03 9.15 22.60
CA SER A 195 9.59 9.40 22.40
C SER A 195 9.33 10.76 21.77
N GLY A 196 8.16 10.94 21.15
CA GLY A 196 7.77 12.22 20.56
C GLY A 196 8.76 12.71 19.51
N LEU A 197 9.17 13.98 19.59
CA LEU A 197 10.08 14.61 18.63
C LEU A 197 11.50 14.02 18.69
N ASP A 198 11.91 13.42 19.82
CA ASP A 198 13.23 12.81 19.97
C ASP A 198 13.38 11.53 19.13
N ILE A 199 12.30 11.00 18.57
CA ILE A 199 12.34 9.89 17.62
C ILE A 199 12.90 10.35 16.26
N GLN A 200 12.58 11.57 15.83
CA GLN A 200 12.84 12.06 14.47
C GLN A 200 14.31 11.93 14.02
N PRO A 201 15.33 12.21 14.86
CA PRO A 201 16.73 12.03 14.48
C PRO A 201 17.12 10.59 14.16
N HIS A 202 16.33 9.59 14.56
CA HIS A 202 16.61 8.17 14.39
C HIS A 202 15.93 7.54 13.18
N ILE A 203 14.97 8.21 12.54
CA ILE A 203 14.22 7.67 11.39
C ILE A 203 14.82 8.17 10.08
N SER A 204 15.25 7.23 9.24
CA SER A 204 15.74 7.49 7.89
C SER A 204 14.66 8.11 7.01
N ARG A 205 15.05 9.11 6.20
CA ARG A 205 14.21 9.69 5.15
C ARG A 205 14.39 8.97 3.82
N CYS A 206 13.37 9.02 2.99
CA CYS A 206 13.35 8.44 1.65
C CYS A 206 12.73 9.39 0.63
N VAL A 207 13.03 9.13 -0.65
CA VAL A 207 12.40 9.78 -1.80
C VAL A 207 11.98 8.71 -2.81
N VAL A 208 10.87 8.96 -3.50
CA VAL A 208 10.45 8.17 -4.65
C VAL A 208 10.48 9.04 -5.89
N CYS A 209 11.21 8.56 -6.88
CA CYS A 209 11.47 9.24 -8.14
C CYS A 209 10.84 8.49 -9.30
N GLU A 210 10.42 9.23 -10.32
CA GLU A 210 10.06 8.68 -11.62
C GLU A 210 11.32 8.41 -12.44
N ALA A 211 11.57 7.15 -12.79
CA ALA A 211 12.75 6.72 -13.52
C ALA A 211 12.39 6.28 -14.96
N PRO A 212 13.30 6.45 -15.93
CA PRO A 212 13.07 6.05 -17.32
C PRO A 212 13.13 4.53 -17.55
N SER A 213 13.74 3.78 -16.63
CA SER A 213 13.92 2.33 -16.70
C SER A 213 13.99 1.75 -15.27
N PRO A 214 13.84 0.43 -15.06
CA PRO A 214 14.01 -0.17 -13.75
C PRO A 214 15.48 -0.19 -13.33
N ALA A 215 15.74 0.11 -12.05
CA ALA A 215 17.05 0.00 -11.45
C ALA A 215 17.27 -1.40 -10.85
N PHE A 216 18.51 -1.88 -10.88
CA PHE A 216 18.89 -3.19 -10.35
C PHE A 216 20.15 -3.10 -9.48
N ALA A 217 20.18 -3.88 -8.40
CA ALA A 217 21.38 -4.08 -7.60
C ALA A 217 22.24 -5.23 -8.14
N ILE A 218 23.55 -5.02 -8.14
CA ILE A 218 24.57 -6.03 -8.44
C ILE A 218 25.45 -6.18 -7.21
N HIS A 219 25.73 -7.42 -6.83
CA HIS A 219 26.51 -7.77 -5.65
C HIS A 219 27.81 -8.46 -6.04
N SER A 220 28.91 -8.05 -5.42
CA SER A 220 30.26 -8.57 -5.73
C SER A 220 30.59 -9.88 -5.04
N GLN A 221 29.99 -10.14 -3.86
CA GLN A 221 30.52 -11.10 -2.87
C GLN A 221 32.04 -10.96 -2.64
N GLY A 222 32.57 -9.74 -2.80
CA GLY A 222 33.98 -9.41 -2.66
C GLY A 222 34.19 -8.02 -2.04
N MET A 223 35.46 -7.61 -1.92
CA MET A 223 35.80 -6.26 -1.43
C MET A 223 35.66 -5.18 -2.50
N SER A 224 35.77 -5.56 -3.79
CA SER A 224 35.67 -4.64 -4.91
C SER A 224 34.22 -4.26 -5.19
N ILE A 225 34.01 -3.01 -5.57
CA ILE A 225 32.68 -2.55 -6.01
C ILE A 225 32.39 -3.22 -7.37
N PRO A 226 31.24 -3.90 -7.52
CA PRO A 226 30.90 -4.52 -8.80
C PRO A 226 30.62 -3.41 -9.83
N SER A 227 31.12 -3.62 -11.06
CA SER A 227 30.88 -2.68 -12.17
C SER A 227 29.47 -2.86 -12.72
N CYS A 228 28.82 -1.77 -13.12
CA CYS A 228 27.57 -1.86 -13.86
C CYS A 228 27.79 -2.51 -15.24
N PRO A 229 26.75 -3.13 -15.83
CA PRO A 229 26.85 -3.71 -17.17
C PRO A 229 27.16 -2.63 -18.21
N PRO A 230 27.71 -3.01 -19.38
CA PRO A 230 27.99 -2.05 -20.45
C PRO A 230 26.75 -1.24 -20.83
N HIS A 231 26.90 0.08 -20.98
CA HIS A 231 25.85 1.06 -21.27
C HIS A 231 24.87 1.38 -20.14
N TRP A 232 25.06 0.84 -18.94
CA TRP A 232 24.26 1.18 -17.77
C TRP A 232 24.96 2.28 -16.97
N MET A 233 24.18 3.18 -16.37
CA MET A 233 24.69 4.17 -15.43
C MET A 233 24.67 3.62 -13.99
N SER A 234 25.72 3.94 -13.23
CA SER A 234 25.73 3.72 -11.78
C SER A 234 24.96 4.84 -11.09
N LEU A 235 24.02 4.48 -10.23
CA LEU A 235 23.26 5.42 -9.41
C LEU A 235 23.94 5.63 -8.05
N TRP A 236 24.23 4.55 -7.33
CA TRP A 236 25.00 4.57 -6.10
C TRP A 236 25.67 3.23 -5.83
N ILE A 237 26.64 3.25 -4.90
CA ILE A 237 27.35 2.08 -4.40
C ILE A 237 27.00 1.87 -2.93
N GLY A 238 27.19 0.65 -2.43
CA GLY A 238 26.82 0.35 -1.06
C GLY A 238 27.34 -0.99 -0.55
N TYR A 239 26.58 -1.54 0.39
CA TYR A 239 26.79 -2.83 1.04
C TYR A 239 25.56 -3.72 0.85
N SER A 240 25.82 -5.01 0.66
CA SER A 240 24.84 -6.03 0.31
C SER A 240 23.99 -6.44 1.51
N PHE A 241 22.88 -5.75 1.74
CA PHE A 241 21.89 -6.03 2.78
C PHE A 241 20.94 -7.15 2.35
N LEU A 242 20.88 -8.23 3.13
CA LEU A 242 20.13 -9.43 2.78
C LEU A 242 18.81 -9.53 3.54
N MET A 243 18.88 -9.57 4.87
CA MET A 243 17.71 -9.80 5.72
C MET A 243 17.88 -9.23 7.12
N HIS A 244 16.81 -9.26 7.90
CA HIS A 244 16.74 -8.75 9.26
C HIS A 244 15.75 -9.56 10.09
N THR A 245 15.97 -9.61 11.40
CA THR A 245 15.03 -10.17 12.38
C THR A 245 14.93 -9.27 13.60
N GLY A 246 13.78 -9.30 14.27
CA GLY A 246 13.49 -8.46 15.43
C GLY A 246 12.88 -9.23 16.60
N SER A 247 11.69 -8.84 17.01
CA SER A 247 10.94 -9.51 18.08
C SER A 247 10.70 -10.99 17.75
N GLY A 248 11.07 -11.91 18.65
CA GLY A 248 11.00 -13.35 18.38
C GLY A 248 11.99 -13.77 17.29
N ASP A 249 11.49 -14.49 16.29
CA ASP A 249 12.18 -14.87 15.05
C ASP A 249 11.56 -14.19 13.81
N GLU A 250 10.69 -13.22 14.01
CA GLU A 250 10.03 -12.49 12.93
C GLU A 250 10.94 -11.45 12.27
N GLY A 251 10.64 -11.14 11.01
CA GLY A 251 11.39 -10.20 10.19
C GLY A 251 11.18 -10.50 8.71
N GLY A 252 12.22 -10.28 7.91
CA GLY A 252 12.22 -10.65 6.51
C GLY A 252 13.46 -10.12 5.79
N GLY A 253 13.37 -9.90 4.49
CA GLY A 253 14.55 -9.56 3.71
C GLY A 253 14.27 -8.82 2.42
N GLN A 254 15.35 -8.59 1.68
CA GLN A 254 15.36 -7.86 0.43
C GLN A 254 15.56 -8.82 -0.74
N SER A 255 14.95 -8.52 -1.88
CA SER A 255 15.36 -9.16 -3.13
C SER A 255 16.76 -8.68 -3.49
N LEU A 256 17.69 -9.59 -3.77
CA LEU A 256 19.06 -9.23 -4.18
C LEU A 256 19.14 -8.53 -5.54
N THR A 257 18.06 -8.52 -6.33
CA THR A 257 17.99 -7.73 -7.56
C THR A 257 17.40 -6.33 -7.34
N SER A 258 16.73 -6.11 -6.20
CA SER A 258 16.12 -4.84 -5.85
C SER A 258 17.18 -3.82 -5.42
N SER A 259 16.97 -2.54 -5.70
CA SER A 259 17.82 -1.48 -5.15
C SER A 259 17.84 -1.47 -3.61
N GLY A 260 16.81 -2.04 -2.97
CA GLY A 260 16.68 -2.19 -1.52
C GLY A 260 17.72 -3.09 -0.86
N SER A 261 18.32 -4.04 -1.59
CA SER A 261 19.42 -4.86 -1.08
C SER A 261 20.77 -4.14 -1.05
N CYS A 262 20.85 -2.91 -1.56
CA CYS A 262 22.10 -2.15 -1.65
C CYS A 262 22.05 -0.85 -0.84
N LEU A 263 22.26 -0.98 0.48
CA LEU A 263 22.30 0.16 1.40
C LEU A 263 23.61 0.95 1.24
N GLN A 264 23.51 2.28 1.18
CA GLN A 264 24.68 3.16 0.95
C GLN A 264 25.69 3.06 2.09
N ASP A 265 25.20 2.95 3.32
CA ASP A 265 26.01 2.84 4.53
C ASP A 265 25.84 1.50 5.21
N PHE A 266 26.97 0.89 5.60
CA PHE A 266 26.98 -0.25 6.51
C PHE A 266 26.74 0.24 7.95
N LEU A 267 25.64 -0.21 8.54
CA LEU A 267 25.30 0.03 9.94
C LEU A 267 25.11 -1.32 10.64
N THR A 268 25.72 -1.48 11.81
CA THR A 268 25.50 -2.67 12.66
C THR A 268 24.09 -2.71 13.26
N HIS A 269 23.38 -1.58 13.24
CA HIS A 269 21.99 -1.43 13.67
C HIS A 269 21.23 -0.60 12.61
N PRO A 270 20.91 -1.19 11.45
CA PRO A 270 20.38 -0.45 10.30
C PRO A 270 18.91 -0.07 10.43
N PHE A 271 18.22 -0.50 11.49
CA PHE A 271 16.82 -0.20 11.74
C PHE A 271 16.51 -0.05 13.23
N VAL A 272 15.40 0.62 13.53
CA VAL A 272 14.90 0.90 14.87
C VAL A 272 13.52 0.26 15.06
N GLU A 273 13.27 -0.31 16.24
CA GLU A 273 11.96 -0.83 16.63
C GLU A 273 11.15 0.28 17.30
N CYS A 274 9.91 0.48 16.88
CA CYS A 274 8.96 1.40 17.48
C CYS A 274 7.79 0.63 18.10
N GLN A 275 7.59 0.84 19.40
CA GLN A 275 6.50 0.27 20.18
C GLN A 275 5.24 1.11 19.98
N GLY A 276 4.26 0.55 19.28
CA GLY A 276 3.09 1.28 18.80
C GLY A 276 2.34 2.08 19.86
N PRO A 277 1.68 1.41 20.83
CA PRO A 277 0.87 2.09 21.85
C PRO A 277 1.67 2.99 22.80
N ARG A 278 2.95 2.68 22.98
CA ARG A 278 3.82 3.42 23.88
C ARG A 278 4.36 4.69 23.24
N GLY A 279 4.32 4.80 21.91
CA GLY A 279 4.86 5.95 21.20
C GLY A 279 6.37 6.11 21.39
N THR A 280 7.08 4.99 21.61
CA THR A 280 8.52 4.98 21.85
C THR A 280 9.27 4.16 20.81
N CYS A 281 10.53 4.51 20.53
CA CYS A 281 11.40 3.74 19.67
C CYS A 281 12.75 3.45 20.34
N HIS A 282 13.35 2.30 20.04
CA HIS A 282 14.62 1.89 20.63
C HIS A 282 15.35 0.85 19.76
N TYR A 283 16.65 0.67 20.02
CA TYR A 283 17.51 -0.32 19.42
C TYR A 283 17.73 -1.46 20.41
N PHE A 284 16.98 -2.54 20.28
CA PHE A 284 17.09 -3.69 21.18
C PHE A 284 18.22 -4.63 20.74
N THR A 285 18.76 -5.39 21.70
CA THR A 285 19.89 -6.31 21.46
C THR A 285 19.51 -7.56 20.67
N ASN A 286 18.21 -7.86 20.56
CA ASN A 286 17.68 -8.96 19.77
C ASN A 286 17.44 -8.57 18.30
N LEU A 287 17.69 -7.32 17.90
CA LEU A 287 17.60 -6.92 16.51
C LEU A 287 18.83 -7.41 15.75
N HIS A 288 18.64 -8.30 14.79
CA HIS A 288 19.72 -8.82 13.95
C HIS A 288 19.56 -8.37 12.50
N ASN A 289 20.69 -8.20 11.84
CA ASN A 289 20.79 -7.86 10.43
C ASN A 289 21.83 -8.74 9.77
N PHE A 290 21.56 -9.11 8.53
CA PHE A 290 22.32 -10.09 7.79
C PHE A 290 22.74 -9.49 6.46
N TRP A 291 24.00 -9.69 6.12
CA TRP A 291 24.63 -9.12 4.95
C TRP A 291 25.28 -10.23 4.14
N LEU A 292 25.35 -10.09 2.82
CA LEU A 292 26.16 -11.01 2.03
C LEU A 292 27.63 -10.84 2.42
N THR A 293 28.32 -11.96 2.60
CA THR A 293 29.74 -11.97 2.96
C THR A 293 30.62 -11.93 1.71
N ARG A 294 31.88 -11.56 1.93
CA ARG A 294 32.96 -11.85 1.00
C ARG A 294 33.18 -13.37 0.90
N LEU A 295 33.44 -13.84 -0.32
CA LEU A 295 33.97 -15.16 -0.61
C LEU A 295 35.24 -14.98 -1.46
N ASP A 296 36.30 -15.71 -1.14
CA ASP A 296 37.46 -15.82 -2.02
C ASP A 296 37.23 -17.02 -2.97
N GLU A 297 37.77 -16.97 -4.21
CA GLU A 297 37.52 -18.02 -5.23
C GLU A 297 37.99 -19.43 -4.79
N GLN A 298 38.86 -19.50 -3.78
CA GLN A 298 39.34 -20.74 -3.16
C GLN A 298 38.32 -21.35 -2.17
N ASP A 299 37.32 -20.58 -1.74
CA ASP A 299 36.34 -20.97 -0.71
C ASP A 299 35.23 -21.88 -1.23
N PHE A 300 35.10 -22.07 -2.55
CA PHE A 300 34.05 -22.92 -3.14
C PHE A 300 34.16 -24.40 -2.71
N SER A 301 35.31 -24.80 -2.17
CA SER A 301 35.63 -26.19 -1.80
C SER A 301 35.87 -26.37 -0.29
N LEU A 302 35.70 -25.30 0.51
CA LEU A 302 36.08 -25.28 1.92
C LEU A 302 34.87 -25.15 2.85
N ILE A 303 34.97 -25.78 4.02
CA ILE A 303 34.03 -25.59 5.12
C ILE A 303 34.24 -24.15 5.64
N PRO A 304 33.19 -23.33 5.81
CA PRO A 304 33.34 -21.96 6.31
C PRO A 304 34.05 -21.92 7.66
N GLU A 305 35.06 -21.05 7.80
CA GLU A 305 35.73 -20.83 9.09
C GLU A 305 34.84 -19.99 10.02
N MET A 306 34.62 -20.48 11.24
CA MET A 306 33.89 -19.73 12.27
C MET A 306 34.74 -18.58 12.80
N MET A 307 34.22 -17.36 12.74
CA MET A 307 34.92 -16.17 13.22
C MET A 307 33.98 -15.17 13.90
N THR A 308 34.54 -14.30 14.74
CA THR A 308 33.80 -13.22 15.41
C THR A 308 34.46 -11.88 15.11
N LEU A 309 33.77 -11.03 14.34
CA LEU A 309 34.26 -9.72 13.93
C LEU A 309 33.86 -8.65 14.94
N LYS A 310 34.83 -8.03 15.61
CA LYS A 310 34.56 -7.00 16.64
C LYS A 310 34.88 -5.59 16.16
N GLY A 311 35.84 -5.44 15.24
CA GLY A 311 36.25 -4.13 14.74
C GLY A 311 35.30 -3.60 13.67
N ALA A 312 34.93 -2.31 13.71
CA ALA A 312 34.07 -1.72 12.69
C ALA A 312 34.68 -1.77 11.26
N ALA A 313 36.00 -1.64 11.15
CA ALA A 313 36.69 -1.76 9.86
C ALA A 313 36.70 -3.21 9.36
N GLU A 314 36.94 -4.15 10.27
CA GLU A 314 36.91 -5.58 10.00
C GLU A 314 35.52 -6.03 9.55
N GLN A 315 34.47 -5.65 10.27
CA GLN A 315 33.07 -5.90 9.91
C GLN A 315 32.76 -5.40 8.49
N ARG A 316 33.15 -4.17 8.15
CA ARG A 316 32.95 -3.61 6.81
C ARG A 316 33.71 -4.36 5.70
N ASN A 317 34.91 -4.86 6.01
CA ASN A 317 35.73 -5.57 5.02
C ASN A 317 35.20 -6.97 4.70
N TYR A 318 34.47 -7.59 5.62
CA TYR A 318 33.85 -8.90 5.41
C TYR A 318 32.48 -8.83 4.73
N VAL A 319 31.89 -7.64 4.63
CA VAL A 319 30.58 -7.44 3.98
C VAL A 319 30.78 -7.16 2.49
N SER A 320 30.02 -7.89 1.67
CA SER A 320 29.99 -7.72 0.22
C SER A 320 29.58 -6.30 -0.18
N ARG A 321 30.22 -5.81 -1.24
CA ARG A 321 29.88 -4.54 -1.89
C ARG A 321 28.83 -4.72 -2.96
N CYS A 322 28.05 -3.68 -3.20
CA CYS A 322 27.05 -3.64 -4.25
C CYS A 322 27.07 -2.31 -5.02
N ASN A 323 26.43 -2.32 -6.19
CA ASN A 323 26.25 -1.16 -7.06
C ASN A 323 24.84 -1.21 -7.64
N VAL A 324 24.09 -0.11 -7.54
CA VAL A 324 22.77 0.01 -8.16
C VAL A 324 22.92 0.68 -9.51
N CYS A 325 22.42 0.01 -10.53
CA CYS A 325 22.61 0.38 -11.92
C CYS A 325 21.25 0.62 -12.60
N LEU A 326 21.22 1.58 -13.50
CA LEU A 326 20.06 1.92 -14.33
C LEU A 326 20.44 1.80 -15.80
N ARG A 327 19.55 1.24 -16.61
CA ARG A 327 19.75 1.12 -18.06
C ARG A 327 19.42 2.40 -18.80
#